data_AF-A0A8T3QHZ1-F1
#
_entry.id   AF-A0A8T3QHZ1-F1
#
_cell.length_a   1.000
_cell.length_b   1.000
_cell.length_c   1.000
_cell.angle_alpha   90.00
_cell.angle_beta   90.00
_cell.angle_gamma   90.00
#
_symmetry.space_group_name_H-M   'P 1'
#
loop_
_entity.id
_entity.type
_entity.pdbx_description
1 polymer ?
#
loop_
_entity_poly.entity_id
_entity_poly.type
_entity_poly.pdbx_seq_one_letter_code
_entity_poly.pdbx_strand_id
1 'polypeptide(L)'
;MVLLIGAVVAIVAIVAVTFGAVTILGGPSREVATGIVVAVQATSLTAVEGFSIRTGDGRTLDFRITSLENAAAFPPGHLSVHKVSLVPVQVTFVDDGGSHRAVRIEDAP
;
A
#
# COMPACT_ATOMS: atom_id res chain seq x y z
N MET A 1 -15.46 1.21 48.02
CA MET A 1 -15.38 0.82 46.59
C MET A 1 -16.09 1.94 45.83
N VAL A 2 -15.44 2.92 45.23
CA VAL A 2 -14.27 2.91 44.35
C VAL A 2 -13.41 4.16 44.60
N LEU A 3 -12.10 3.96 44.64
CA LEU A 3 -11.02 4.97 44.63
C LEU A 3 -10.72 5.35 43.17
N LEU A 4 -10.12 6.53 42.91
CA LEU A 4 -9.17 6.88 41.82
C LEU A 4 -9.18 8.42 41.68
N ILE A 5 -8.34 9.19 42.41
CA ILE A 5 -6.97 9.58 42.02
C ILE A 5 -6.88 9.72 40.48
N GLY A 6 -6.96 10.89 39.86
CA GLY A 6 -6.19 12.11 40.13
C GLY A 6 -5.18 12.26 39.00
N ALA A 7 -5.47 13.09 37.99
CA ALA A 7 -4.46 13.65 37.08
C ALA A 7 -5.06 14.82 36.30
N VAL A 8 -4.68 16.02 36.73
CA VAL A 8 -4.89 17.30 36.04
C VAL A 8 -4.23 17.22 34.66
N VAL A 9 -5.01 17.34 33.58
CA VAL A 9 -4.45 17.44 32.22
C VAL A 9 -4.44 18.90 31.82
N ALA A 10 -3.25 19.49 31.88
CA ALA A 10 -2.98 20.83 31.39
C ALA A 10 -3.15 20.87 29.85
N ILE A 11 -3.99 21.79 29.39
CA ILE A 11 -4.22 22.07 27.97
C ILE A 11 -3.02 22.85 27.44
N VAL A 12 -2.21 22.22 26.59
CA VAL A 12 -1.31 22.92 25.67
C VAL A 12 -1.72 22.56 24.26
N ALA A 13 -2.45 23.48 23.63
CA ALA A 13 -2.64 23.48 22.19
C ALA A 13 -1.31 23.86 21.53
N ILE A 14 -0.90 23.14 20.47
CA ILE A 14 -0.31 23.64 19.21
C ILE A 14 0.36 22.47 18.42
N VAL A 15 -0.14 22.31 17.19
CA VAL A 15 0.51 21.78 15.97
C VAL A 15 0.44 20.28 15.63
N ALA A 16 -0.01 20.08 14.38
CA ALA A 16 -0.03 18.90 13.50
C ALA A 16 -1.16 17.88 13.75
N VAL A 17 -2.12 17.88 12.83
CA VAL A 17 -3.23 16.93 12.73
C VAL A 17 -2.67 15.52 12.52
N THR A 18 -2.42 14.83 13.61
CA THR A 18 -2.30 13.37 13.65
C THR A 18 -3.70 12.80 13.83
N PHE A 19 -4.23 12.07 12.85
CA PHE A 19 -5.37 11.20 13.09
C PHE A 19 -5.22 9.88 12.35
N GLY A 20 -5.10 8.81 13.13
CA GLY A 20 -5.00 7.43 12.68
C GLY A 20 -4.80 6.52 13.89
N ALA A 21 -5.83 6.49 14.75
CA ALA A 21 -5.91 5.67 15.95
C ALA A 21 -5.61 4.18 15.64
N VAL A 22 -4.79 3.55 16.49
CA VAL A 22 -4.57 2.10 16.46
C VAL A 22 -5.81 1.42 17.04
N THR A 23 -6.67 0.92 16.15
CA THR A 23 -7.76 0.01 16.52
C THR A 23 -7.37 -1.40 16.09
N ILE A 24 -7.07 -2.27 17.06
CA ILE A 24 -6.86 -3.71 16.82
C ILE A 24 -8.23 -4.36 16.70
N LEU A 25 -8.78 -4.40 15.48
CA LEU A 25 -9.89 -5.27 15.09
C LEU A 25 -9.44 -6.04 13.84
N GLY A 26 -8.95 -7.26 14.07
CA GLY A 26 -8.21 -8.07 13.11
C GLY A 26 -9.07 -8.64 11.98
N GLY A 27 -8.97 -8.00 10.82
CA GLY A 27 -9.21 -8.60 9.50
C GLY A 27 -8.15 -8.04 8.53
N PRO A 28 -7.94 -8.66 7.34
CA PRO A 28 -6.99 -8.13 6.37
C PRO A 28 -7.49 -6.77 5.89
N SER A 29 -6.86 -5.69 6.34
CA SER A 29 -7.18 -4.34 5.87
C SER A 29 -6.62 -4.13 4.48
N ARG A 30 -7.44 -3.55 3.58
CA ARG A 30 -6.95 -3.06 2.30
C ARG A 30 -6.19 -1.75 2.54
N GLU A 31 -5.00 -1.67 2.00
CA GLU A 31 -4.12 -0.51 2.04
C GLU A 31 -3.84 0.00 0.62
N VAL A 32 -3.40 1.25 0.53
CA VAL A 32 -3.07 1.90 -0.74
C VAL A 32 -1.67 2.45 -0.69
N ALA A 33 -0.86 2.16 -1.70
CA ALA A 33 0.45 2.75 -1.89
C ALA A 33 0.61 3.26 -3.32
N THR A 34 1.30 4.39 -3.46
CA THR A 34 1.64 4.99 -4.76
C THR A 34 3.15 5.04 -4.93
N GLY A 35 3.64 4.67 -6.10
CA GLY A 35 5.08 4.69 -6.36
C GLY A 35 5.48 4.34 -7.78
N ILE A 36 6.76 4.49 -8.05
CA ILE A 36 7.39 4.13 -9.34
C ILE A 36 7.69 2.64 -9.34
N VAL A 37 7.30 1.92 -10.38
CA VAL A 37 7.67 0.52 -10.55
C VAL A 37 9.19 0.41 -10.79
N VAL A 38 9.90 -0.31 -9.92
CA VAL A 38 11.36 -0.47 -10.01
C VAL A 38 11.79 -1.89 -10.35
N ALA A 39 10.92 -2.87 -10.09
CA ALA A 39 11.13 -4.27 -10.47
C ALA A 39 9.81 -4.91 -10.89
N VAL A 40 9.89 -5.85 -11.82
CA VAL A 40 8.77 -6.68 -12.28
C VAL A 40 9.30 -8.11 -12.38
N GLN A 41 8.64 -9.05 -11.72
CA GLN A 41 8.93 -10.47 -11.80
C GLN A 41 7.87 -11.13 -12.69
N ALA A 42 8.29 -11.65 -13.83
CA ALA A 42 7.39 -12.19 -14.84
C ALA A 42 8.02 -13.38 -15.57
N THR A 43 7.21 -14.37 -15.90
CA THR A 43 7.60 -15.52 -16.74
C THR A 43 7.26 -15.29 -18.22
N SER A 44 6.37 -14.34 -18.51
CA SER A 44 6.09 -13.83 -19.86
C SER A 44 5.46 -12.43 -19.77
N LEU A 45 5.25 -11.76 -20.91
CA LEU A 45 4.61 -10.43 -20.95
C LEU A 45 3.19 -10.41 -20.35
N THR A 46 2.50 -11.56 -20.34
CA THR A 46 1.14 -11.69 -19.82
C THR A 46 1.08 -12.42 -18.47
N ALA A 47 2.21 -12.88 -17.94
CA ALA A 47 2.29 -13.63 -16.69
C ALA A 47 3.28 -12.94 -15.74
N VAL A 48 2.76 -12.00 -14.96
CA VAL A 48 3.49 -11.29 -13.90
C VAL A 48 3.13 -11.91 -12.56
N GLU A 49 4.15 -12.31 -11.81
CA GLU A 49 4.01 -12.96 -10.49
C GLU A 49 4.14 -11.95 -9.35
N GLY A 50 4.86 -10.85 -9.60
CA GLY A 50 5.10 -9.81 -8.62
C GLY A 50 5.78 -8.58 -9.20
N PHE A 51 5.88 -7.54 -8.39
CA PHE A 51 6.57 -6.30 -8.72
C PHE A 51 6.94 -5.53 -7.45
N SER A 52 7.82 -4.54 -7.61
CA SER A 52 8.22 -3.66 -6.52
C SER A 52 8.01 -2.20 -6.92
N ILE A 53 7.52 -1.39 -5.99
CA ILE A 53 7.46 0.08 -6.18
C ILE A 53 8.41 0.79 -5.23
N ARG A 54 8.95 1.92 -5.69
CA ARG A 54 9.62 2.93 -4.87
C ARG A 54 8.61 4.03 -4.56
N THR A 55 8.26 4.18 -3.28
CA THR A 55 7.33 5.21 -2.80
C THR A 55 8.02 6.57 -2.67
N GLY A 56 7.25 7.66 -2.65
CA GLY A 56 7.79 9.02 -2.56
C GLY A 56 8.56 9.34 -1.28
N ASP A 57 8.28 8.61 -0.19
CA ASP A 57 9.02 8.68 1.08
C ASP A 57 10.31 7.85 1.07
N GLY A 58 10.65 7.24 -0.07
CA GLY A 58 11.86 6.46 -0.20
C GLY A 58 11.80 5.12 0.55
N ARG A 59 10.64 4.46 0.60
CA ARG A 59 10.55 3.02 0.87
C ARG A 59 10.41 2.23 -0.42
N THR A 60 10.77 0.95 -0.36
CA THR A 60 10.50 0.00 -1.43
C THR A 60 9.48 -0.99 -0.89
N LEU A 61 8.38 -1.19 -1.62
CA LEU A 61 7.34 -2.16 -1.27
C LEU A 61 7.29 -3.22 -2.36
N ASP A 62 7.37 -4.48 -1.93
CA ASP A 62 7.26 -5.65 -2.79
C ASP A 62 5.83 -6.18 -2.75
N PHE A 63 5.30 -6.56 -3.92
CA PHE A 63 3.95 -7.09 -4.08
C PHE A 63 3.94 -8.41 -4.82
N ARG A 64 3.10 -9.33 -4.37
CA ARG A 64 2.69 -10.52 -5.13
C ARG A 64 1.40 -10.25 -5.89
N ILE A 65 1.31 -10.77 -7.10
CA ILE A 65 0.07 -10.78 -7.90
C ILE A 65 -0.42 -12.22 -7.98
N THR A 66 -1.56 -12.49 -7.33
CA THR A 66 -2.27 -13.78 -7.47
C THR A 66 -3.48 -13.61 -8.39
N SER A 67 -4.27 -12.56 -8.15
CA SER A 67 -5.37 -12.14 -9.00
C SER A 67 -5.60 -10.64 -8.81
N LEU A 68 -5.93 -9.94 -9.89
CA LEU A 68 -6.35 -8.53 -9.82
C LEU A 68 -7.84 -8.45 -10.07
N GLU A 69 -8.53 -7.70 -9.21
CA GLU A 69 -9.96 -7.37 -9.36
C GLU A 69 -10.25 -6.63 -10.67
N ASN A 70 -9.24 -5.97 -11.25
CA ASN A 70 -9.34 -5.16 -12.47
C ASN A 70 -8.38 -5.60 -13.58
N ALA A 71 -8.00 -6.88 -13.65
CA ALA A 71 -7.04 -7.38 -14.65
C ALA A 71 -7.40 -7.05 -16.12
N ALA A 72 -8.69 -6.90 -16.43
CA ALA A 72 -9.15 -6.51 -17.77
C ALA A 72 -8.91 -5.02 -18.07
N ALA A 73 -8.99 -4.15 -17.06
CA ALA A 73 -8.76 -2.71 -17.19
C ALA A 73 -7.27 -2.36 -17.04
N PHE A 74 -6.54 -3.10 -16.19
CA PHE A 74 -5.10 -3.00 -16.02
C PHE A 74 -4.46 -4.39 -16.16
N PRO A 75 -4.05 -4.77 -17.39
CA PRO A 75 -3.31 -6.00 -17.61
C PRO A 75 -1.96 -5.95 -16.89
N PRO A 76 -1.56 -6.98 -16.11
CA PRO A 76 -0.31 -6.94 -15.34
C PRO A 76 0.95 -6.64 -16.17
N GLY A 77 0.96 -7.01 -17.46
CA GLY A 77 2.04 -6.68 -18.40
C GLY A 77 2.33 -5.18 -18.53
N HIS A 78 1.35 -4.31 -18.25
CA HIS A 78 1.52 -2.86 -18.27
C HIS A 78 2.57 -2.38 -17.25
N LEU A 79 2.82 -3.12 -16.17
CA LEU A 79 3.86 -2.78 -15.19
C LEU A 79 5.25 -2.61 -15.82
N SER A 80 5.55 -3.35 -16.90
CA SER A 80 6.81 -3.18 -17.63
C SER A 80 6.91 -1.82 -18.31
N VAL A 81 5.80 -1.28 -18.81
CA VAL A 81 5.74 0.05 -19.41
C VAL A 81 5.94 1.11 -18.32
N HIS A 82 5.23 1.00 -17.18
CA HIS A 82 5.41 1.92 -16.05
C HIS A 82 6.84 1.94 -15.49
N LYS A 83 7.51 0.78 -15.47
CA LYS A 83 8.92 0.69 -15.05
C LYS A 83 9.84 1.51 -15.96
N VAL A 84 9.57 1.54 -17.27
CA VAL A 84 10.41 2.26 -18.24
C VAL A 84 10.03 3.73 -18.32
N SER A 85 8.73 4.05 -18.31
CA SER A 85 8.23 5.41 -18.42
C SER A 85 8.39 6.22 -17.13
N LEU A 86 8.64 5.53 -16.00
CA LEU A 86 8.67 6.12 -14.66
C LEU A 86 7.36 6.86 -14.32
N VAL A 87 6.25 6.43 -14.91
CA VAL A 87 4.91 6.90 -14.52
C VAL A 87 4.46 6.07 -13.32
N PRO A 88 4.10 6.70 -12.18
CA PRO A 88 3.70 5.99 -10.98
C PRO A 88 2.42 5.18 -11.19
N VAL A 89 2.27 4.15 -10.35
CA VAL A 89 1.03 3.37 -10.20
C VAL A 89 0.48 3.56 -8.79
N GLN A 90 -0.83 3.46 -8.65
CA GLN A 90 -1.50 3.27 -7.37
C GLN A 90 -1.85 1.80 -7.20
N VAL A 91 -1.47 1.22 -6.06
CA VAL A 91 -1.68 -0.20 -5.75
C VAL A 91 -2.57 -0.28 -4.52
N THR A 92 -3.74 -0.91 -4.68
CA THR A 92 -4.49 -1.41 -3.52
C THR A 92 -4.01 -2.82 -3.21
N PHE A 93 -3.64 -3.07 -1.97
CA PHE A 93 -3.10 -4.35 -1.52
C PHE A 93 -3.70 -4.78 -0.18
N VAL A 94 -3.54 -6.05 0.13
CA VAL A 94 -3.83 -6.61 1.45
C VAL A 94 -2.50 -6.97 2.09
N ASP A 95 -2.26 -6.47 3.31
CA ASP A 95 -1.14 -6.96 4.13
C ASP A 95 -1.52 -8.29 4.79
N ASP A 96 -0.62 -9.26 4.67
CA ASP A 96 -0.78 -10.62 5.18
C ASP A 96 0.50 -11.01 5.92
N GLY A 97 0.74 -10.32 7.04
CA GLY A 97 1.93 -10.53 7.86
C GLY A 97 3.23 -10.11 7.16
N GLY A 98 3.20 -8.96 6.45
CA GLY A 98 4.35 -8.44 5.71
C GLY A 98 4.49 -8.97 4.28
N SER A 99 3.58 -9.84 3.83
CA SER A 99 3.45 -10.21 2.42
C SER A 99 2.36 -9.36 1.77
N HIS A 100 2.72 -8.28 1.07
CA HIS A 100 1.73 -7.46 0.37
C HIS A 100 1.20 -8.19 -0.86
N ARG A 101 -0.11 -8.46 -0.88
CA ARG A 101 -0.79 -9.02 -2.04
C ARG A 101 -1.54 -7.91 -2.76
N ALA A 102 -1.10 -7.57 -3.97
CA ALA A 102 -1.80 -6.59 -4.79
C ALA A 102 -3.16 -7.16 -5.23
N VAL A 103 -4.22 -6.38 -5.03
CA VAL A 103 -5.60 -6.75 -5.41
C VAL A 103 -6.16 -5.85 -6.52
N ARG A 104 -5.65 -4.62 -6.64
CA ARG A 104 -6.02 -3.67 -7.70
C ARG A 104 -4.83 -2.78 -8.04
N ILE A 105 -4.64 -2.49 -9.32
CA ILE A 105 -3.58 -1.58 -9.80
C ILE A 105 -4.18 -0.58 -10.77
N GLU A 106 -3.84 0.70 -10.61
CA GLU A 106 -4.30 1.79 -11.47
C GLU A 106 -3.11 2.70 -11.81
N ASP A 107 -3.24 3.45 -12.90
CA ASP A 107 -2.37 4.60 -13.14
C ASP A 107 -2.53 5.58 -11.98
N ALA A 108 -1.43 6.11 -11.46
CA ALA A 108 -1.52 7.14 -10.44
C ALA A 108 -1.96 8.49 -11.07
N PRO A 109 -2.76 9.30 -10.37
CA PRO A 109 -3.22 10.62 -10.84
C PRO A 109 -2.11 11.67 -10.91
#